data_AF-A0A4V2B9P7-F1
#
_entry.id   AF-A0A4V2B9P7-F1
#
_cell.length_a   1.000
_cell.length_b   1.000
_cell.length_c   1.000
_cell.angle_alpha   90.00
_cell.angle_beta   90.00
_cell.angle_gamma   90.00
#
_symmetry.space_group_name_H-M   'P 1'
#
loop_
_entity.id
_entity.type
_entity.pdbx_description
1 polymer ?
#
loop_
_entity_poly.entity_id
_entity_poly.type
_entity_poly.pdbx_seq_one_letter_code
_entity_poly.pdbx_strand_id
1 'polypeptide(L)'
;MKKLLLLFIILFGFQPIYAQSHLFPKFIRKMLFEKDTTKHSSFFLLPVFSSAPETGVEVGGSILYSFYTDTLSTNTRVSNIFGYATITTKGQSRLSLSTNYWTPENRYHYTAKIGYINFPFNYYGVGNNTAAADKDPLGHKRFRLDVTAEKRFGKSVYLGLVAGARDYKFEDKQVDGIFETLPQQDKPGGAIALIGPSFVFDDRNNNTYTTKGAVVTAYFEVMKGIFSNNSYNGGFLNIEYAQFFSFSKKLVLGLNA
;
A
#
# COMPACT_ATOMS: atom_id res chain seq x y z
N MET A 1 -28.12 -6.39 47.24
CA MET A 1 -27.97 -7.60 46.40
C MET A 1 -27.41 -7.31 45.00
N LYS A 2 -27.96 -6.36 44.21
CA LYS A 2 -27.44 -6.04 42.86
C LYS A 2 -25.99 -5.52 42.81
N LYS A 3 -25.55 -4.76 43.83
CA LYS A 3 -24.16 -4.26 43.93
C LYS A 3 -23.13 -5.36 44.24
N LEU A 4 -23.55 -6.44 44.91
CA LEU A 4 -22.68 -7.58 45.23
C LEU A 4 -22.44 -8.47 43.99
N LEU A 5 -23.47 -8.60 43.14
CA LEU A 5 -23.39 -9.32 41.86
C LEU A 5 -22.42 -8.64 40.87
N LEU A 6 -22.44 -7.30 40.82
CA LEU A 6 -21.53 -6.52 39.96
C LEU A 6 -20.07 -6.63 40.41
N LEU A 7 -19.84 -6.68 41.73
CA LEU A 7 -18.51 -6.90 42.30
C LEU A 7 -17.97 -8.31 41.99
N PHE A 8 -18.85 -9.32 42.00
CA PHE A 8 -18.51 -10.70 41.65
C PHE A 8 -18.11 -10.86 40.17
N ILE A 9 -18.78 -10.15 39.25
CA ILE A 9 -18.45 -10.16 37.82
C ILE A 9 -17.10 -9.47 37.56
N ILE A 10 -16.79 -8.39 38.29
CA ILE A 10 -15.49 -7.69 38.16
C ILE A 10 -14.36 -8.55 38.76
N LEU A 11 -14.59 -9.24 39.88
CA LEU A 11 -13.57 -10.10 40.51
C LEU A 11 -13.31 -11.41 39.74
N PHE A 12 -14.31 -11.97 39.03
CA PHE A 12 -14.12 -13.16 38.19
C PHE A 12 -13.76 -12.85 36.73
N GLY A 13 -13.90 -11.60 36.27
CA GLY A 13 -13.52 -11.17 34.92
C GLY A 13 -12.01 -10.96 34.71
N PHE A 14 -11.22 -10.88 35.78
CA PHE A 14 -9.77 -10.68 35.75
C PHE A 14 -8.99 -11.95 36.09
N GLN A 15 -9.38 -13.10 35.55
CA GLN A 15 -8.44 -14.22 35.46
C GLN A 15 -7.39 -13.85 34.41
N PRO A 16 -6.09 -13.81 34.75
CA PRO A 16 -5.08 -13.54 33.74
C PRO A 16 -5.09 -14.71 32.74
N ILE A 17 -5.40 -14.40 31.49
CA ILE A 17 -5.45 -15.36 30.38
C ILE A 17 -4.02 -15.79 30.06
N TYR A 18 -3.47 -16.69 30.87
CA TYR A 18 -2.17 -17.33 30.66
C TYR A 18 -2.35 -18.69 29.98
N ALA A 19 -3.14 -18.80 28.90
CA ALA A 19 -3.19 -20.02 28.07
C ALA A 19 -4.04 -19.83 26.80
N GLN A 20 -3.52 -19.15 25.78
CA GLN A 20 -4.09 -19.20 24.41
C GLN A 20 -3.08 -19.60 23.34
N SER A 21 -1.97 -20.25 23.71
CA SER A 21 -0.98 -20.76 22.74
C SER A 21 -1.51 -21.92 21.87
N HIS A 22 -2.72 -22.42 22.15
CA HIS A 22 -3.34 -23.56 21.46
C HIS A 22 -4.63 -23.20 20.68
N LEU A 23 -5.09 -21.95 20.77
CA LEU A 23 -6.31 -21.47 20.09
C LEU A 23 -6.07 -21.22 18.60
N PHE A 24 -4.81 -21.03 18.21
CA PHE A 24 -4.39 -20.84 16.84
C PHE A 24 -3.75 -22.11 16.28
N PRO A 25 -4.06 -22.49 15.02
CA PRO A 25 -3.35 -23.55 14.31
C PRO A 25 -1.83 -23.33 14.38
N LYS A 26 -1.07 -24.42 14.41
CA LYS A 26 0.41 -24.40 14.50
C LYS A 26 1.05 -23.44 13.48
N PHE A 27 0.48 -23.34 12.29
CA PHE A 27 0.89 -22.40 11.24
C PHE A 27 0.76 -20.93 11.66
N ILE A 28 -0.40 -20.52 12.20
CA ILE A 28 -0.63 -19.14 12.68
C ILE A 28 0.27 -18.81 13.87
N ARG A 29 0.49 -19.79 14.77
CA ARG A 29 1.40 -19.60 15.90
C ARG A 29 2.85 -19.38 15.44
N LYS A 30 3.34 -20.22 14.52
CA LYS A 30 4.67 -20.07 13.92
C LYS A 30 4.81 -18.74 13.19
N MET A 31 3.77 -18.31 12.48
CA MET A 31 3.73 -17.03 11.79
C MET A 31 3.79 -15.83 12.76
N LEU A 32 2.96 -15.80 13.80
CA LEU A 32 2.79 -14.60 14.66
C LEU A 32 3.77 -14.51 15.84
N PHE A 33 4.27 -15.63 16.35
CA PHE A 33 4.95 -15.65 17.65
C PHE A 33 6.35 -16.27 17.61
N GLU A 34 6.75 -16.96 16.55
CA GLU A 34 8.11 -17.48 16.42
C GLU A 34 9.00 -16.44 15.75
N LYS A 35 9.98 -15.93 16.50
CA LYS A 35 10.99 -15.01 15.99
C LYS A 35 11.98 -15.79 15.13
N ASP A 36 11.77 -15.78 13.83
CA ASP A 36 12.74 -16.34 12.89
C ASP A 36 13.85 -15.31 12.61
N THR A 37 15.10 -15.70 12.85
CA THR A 37 16.30 -14.90 12.58
C THR A 37 17.10 -15.43 11.39
N THR A 38 16.62 -16.50 10.76
CA THR A 38 17.29 -17.16 9.64
C THR A 38 16.71 -16.72 8.30
N LYS A 39 17.47 -16.88 7.21
CA LYS A 39 17.08 -16.49 5.85
C LYS A 39 16.10 -17.49 5.22
N HIS A 40 14.99 -17.76 5.90
CA HIS A 40 13.91 -18.59 5.38
C HIS A 40 12.77 -17.75 4.83
N SER A 41 11.98 -18.36 3.94
CA SER A 41 10.76 -17.74 3.45
C SER A 41 9.69 -17.77 4.53
N SER A 42 8.96 -16.67 4.68
CA SER A 42 7.87 -16.53 5.64
C SER A 42 6.59 -16.13 4.92
N PHE A 43 5.45 -16.67 5.34
CA PHE A 43 4.15 -16.30 4.81
C PHE A 43 3.26 -15.80 5.94
N PHE A 44 2.66 -14.63 5.74
CA PHE A 44 1.71 -14.02 6.65
C PHE A 44 0.36 -13.85 5.98
N LEU A 45 -0.71 -14.23 6.68
CA LEU A 45 -2.10 -13.97 6.28
C LEU A 45 -2.78 -13.20 7.40
N LEU A 46 -3.30 -12.01 7.09
CA LEU A 46 -4.01 -11.17 8.05
C LEU A 46 -5.43 -10.91 7.53
N PRO A 47 -6.47 -11.23 8.30
CA PRO A 47 -7.83 -10.86 7.93
C PRO A 47 -8.00 -9.33 8.05
N VAL A 48 -8.89 -8.79 7.23
CA VAL A 48 -9.23 -7.37 7.21
C VAL A 48 -10.70 -7.23 7.52
N PHE A 49 -11.02 -6.40 8.51
CA PHE A 49 -12.38 -6.05 8.90
C PHE A 49 -12.45 -4.54 9.13
N SER A 50 -13.40 -3.88 8.50
CA SER A 50 -13.65 -2.44 8.66
C SER A 50 -15.13 -2.15 8.46
N SER A 51 -15.58 -0.95 8.79
CA SER A 51 -16.95 -0.50 8.53
C SER A 51 -16.97 1.01 8.32
N ALA A 52 -17.72 1.46 7.32
CA ALA A 52 -17.96 2.88 7.06
C ALA A 52 -19.42 3.10 6.65
N PRO A 53 -20.04 4.25 6.98
CA PRO A 53 -21.41 4.57 6.56
C PRO A 53 -21.62 4.45 5.04
N GLU A 54 -20.63 4.84 4.25
CA GLU A 54 -20.68 4.91 2.80
C GLU A 54 -20.64 3.52 2.15
N THR A 55 -19.87 2.59 2.71
CA THR A 55 -19.59 1.27 2.11
C THR A 55 -20.18 0.09 2.86
N GLY A 56 -20.70 0.32 4.07
CA GLY A 56 -21.10 -0.74 5.00
C GLY A 56 -19.90 -1.49 5.56
N VAL A 57 -20.12 -2.75 5.94
CA VAL A 57 -19.07 -3.62 6.50
C VAL A 57 -18.14 -4.05 5.37
N GLU A 58 -16.84 -3.91 5.58
CA GLU A 58 -15.77 -4.36 4.69
C GLU A 58 -15.09 -5.59 5.30
N VAL A 59 -14.98 -6.65 4.50
CA VAL A 59 -14.34 -7.91 4.87
C VAL A 59 -13.33 -8.32 3.80
N GLY A 60 -12.25 -8.96 4.23
CA GLY A 60 -11.28 -9.52 3.30
C GLY A 60 -10.01 -9.97 4.00
N GLY A 61 -8.88 -9.87 3.29
CA GLY A 61 -7.61 -10.31 3.82
C GLY A 61 -6.42 -9.75 3.04
N SER A 62 -5.26 -9.86 3.68
CA SER A 62 -3.98 -9.54 3.09
C SER A 62 -2.99 -10.68 3.30
N ILE A 63 -2.13 -10.89 2.30
CA ILE A 63 -1.05 -11.85 2.35
C ILE A 63 0.29 -11.12 2.23
N LEU A 64 1.31 -11.59 2.93
CA LEU A 64 2.69 -11.17 2.77
C LEU A 64 3.58 -12.41 2.71
N TYR A 65 4.16 -12.66 1.54
CA TYR A 65 5.16 -13.69 1.33
C TYR A 65 6.53 -13.04 1.22
N SER A 66 7.39 -13.23 2.23
CA SER A 66 8.76 -12.72 2.24
C SER A 66 9.75 -13.85 1.98
N PHE A 67 10.79 -13.59 1.18
CA PHE A 67 11.78 -14.58 0.78
C PHE A 67 13.13 -13.92 0.45
N TYR A 68 14.20 -14.70 0.44
CA TYR A 68 15.51 -14.28 -0.07
C TYR A 68 15.77 -14.96 -1.41
N THR A 69 16.23 -14.20 -2.39
CA THR A 69 16.62 -14.74 -3.71
C THR A 69 17.97 -15.44 -3.67
N ASP A 70 18.78 -15.13 -2.66
CA ASP A 70 20.03 -15.80 -2.36
C ASP A 70 20.20 -15.89 -0.84
N THR A 71 20.33 -17.13 -0.36
CA THR A 71 20.53 -17.45 1.06
C THR A 71 22.01 -17.60 1.42
N LEU A 72 22.91 -17.71 0.43
CA LEU A 72 24.36 -17.84 0.62
C LEU A 72 25.01 -16.48 0.85
N SER A 73 24.67 -15.47 0.04
CA SER A 73 25.18 -14.11 0.25
C SER A 73 24.60 -13.49 1.51
N THR A 74 25.43 -12.88 2.35
CA THR A 74 24.98 -12.20 3.57
C THR A 74 24.25 -10.89 3.29
N ASN A 75 24.48 -10.27 2.13
CA ASN A 75 24.04 -8.91 1.84
C ASN A 75 22.73 -8.79 1.04
N THR A 76 22.18 -9.89 0.53
CA THR A 76 20.93 -9.86 -0.24
C THR A 76 19.75 -9.45 0.65
N ARG A 77 19.02 -8.41 0.24
CA ARG A 77 17.84 -7.88 0.91
C ARG A 77 16.65 -8.84 0.78
N VAL A 78 15.76 -8.80 1.76
CA VAL A 78 14.54 -9.62 1.71
C VAL A 78 13.61 -9.08 0.61
N SER A 79 13.16 -9.98 -0.25
CA SER A 79 12.11 -9.73 -1.25
C SER A 79 10.75 -10.07 -0.68
N ASN A 80 9.69 -9.48 -1.23
CA ASN A 80 8.34 -9.82 -0.80
C ASN A 80 7.31 -9.73 -1.94
N ILE A 81 6.22 -10.48 -1.76
CA ILE A 81 4.97 -10.34 -2.50
C ILE A 81 3.89 -10.00 -1.47
N PHE A 82 3.17 -8.91 -1.69
CA PHE A 82 2.06 -8.48 -0.87
C PHE A 82 0.76 -8.48 -1.68
N GLY A 83 -0.25 -9.15 -1.16
CA GLY A 83 -1.60 -9.20 -1.74
C GLY A 83 -2.62 -8.63 -0.76
N TYR A 84 -3.62 -7.94 -1.28
CA TYR A 84 -4.72 -7.38 -0.50
C TYR A 84 -6.01 -7.48 -1.30
N ALA A 85 -7.06 -8.04 -0.70
CA ALA A 85 -8.36 -8.14 -1.33
C ALA A 85 -9.47 -7.91 -0.30
N THR A 86 -10.42 -7.03 -0.60
CA THR A 86 -11.59 -6.76 0.23
C THR A 86 -12.84 -6.55 -0.59
N ILE A 87 -13.98 -6.85 0.03
CA ILE A 87 -15.32 -6.60 -0.47
C ILE A 87 -16.16 -5.96 0.64
N THR A 88 -17.15 -5.16 0.27
CA THR A 88 -18.05 -4.52 1.22
C THR A 88 -19.48 -5.01 1.06
N THR A 89 -20.32 -4.85 2.09
CA THR A 89 -21.74 -5.23 2.04
C THR A 89 -22.54 -4.43 1.02
N LYS A 90 -22.06 -3.23 0.63
CA LYS A 90 -22.65 -2.41 -0.42
C LYS A 90 -22.00 -2.59 -1.80
N GLY A 91 -21.17 -3.62 -1.99
CA GLY A 91 -20.66 -4.02 -3.30
C GLY A 91 -19.40 -3.30 -3.79
N GLN A 92 -18.68 -2.59 -2.92
CA GLN A 92 -17.35 -2.05 -3.24
C GLN A 92 -16.28 -3.14 -3.12
N SER A 93 -15.19 -3.00 -3.87
CA SER A 93 -14.09 -3.98 -3.84
C SER A 93 -12.71 -3.37 -4.08
N ARG A 94 -11.70 -3.91 -3.39
CA ARG A 94 -10.29 -3.60 -3.60
C ARG A 94 -9.55 -4.89 -3.89
N LEU A 95 -8.66 -4.84 -4.87
CA LEU A 95 -7.69 -5.88 -5.15
C LEU A 95 -6.34 -5.21 -5.41
N SER A 96 -5.29 -5.67 -4.77
CA SER A 96 -3.93 -5.22 -5.01
C SER A 96 -2.98 -6.39 -4.88
N LEU A 97 -2.03 -6.48 -5.80
CA LEU A 97 -0.89 -7.38 -5.72
C LEU A 97 0.36 -6.58 -6.05
N SER A 98 1.35 -6.63 -5.18
CA SER A 98 2.63 -5.95 -5.38
C SER A 98 3.79 -6.85 -5.02
N THR A 99 4.94 -6.59 -5.64
CA THR A 99 6.20 -7.26 -5.34
C THR A 99 7.30 -6.23 -5.16
N ASN A 100 8.21 -6.53 -4.25
CA ASN A 100 9.50 -5.87 -4.12
C ASN A 100 10.57 -6.96 -4.19
N TYR A 101 11.31 -6.98 -5.29
CA TYR A 101 12.20 -8.08 -5.64
C TYR A 101 13.65 -7.60 -5.73
N TRP A 102 14.51 -8.19 -4.92
CA TRP A 102 15.95 -7.95 -4.90
C TRP A 102 16.67 -9.15 -5.50
N THR A 103 17.47 -8.93 -6.53
CA THR A 103 18.36 -9.97 -7.06
C THR A 103 19.54 -10.26 -6.12
N PRO A 104 20.28 -11.38 -6.31
CA PRO A 104 21.47 -11.66 -5.53
C PRO A 104 22.43 -10.49 -5.47
N GLU A 105 22.99 -10.23 -4.28
CA GLU A 105 23.88 -9.09 -3.97
C GLU A 105 23.24 -7.70 -4.19
N ASN A 106 21.91 -7.64 -4.31
CA ASN A 106 21.14 -6.44 -4.62
C ASN A 106 21.58 -5.77 -5.93
N ARG A 107 22.02 -6.54 -6.94
CA ARG A 107 22.51 -5.95 -8.22
C ARG A 107 21.42 -5.21 -8.98
N TYR A 108 20.20 -5.69 -8.85
CA TYR A 108 18.97 -5.13 -9.42
C TYR A 108 17.84 -5.16 -8.39
N HIS A 109 16.98 -4.15 -8.48
CA HIS A 109 15.76 -4.00 -7.73
C HIS A 109 14.60 -3.87 -8.71
N TYR A 110 13.57 -4.69 -8.52
CA TYR A 110 12.36 -4.65 -9.33
C TYR A 110 11.15 -4.47 -8.43
N THR A 111 10.26 -3.57 -8.81
CA THR A 111 8.95 -3.44 -8.18
C THR A 111 7.87 -3.61 -9.23
N ALA A 112 6.77 -4.23 -8.84
CA ALA A 112 5.57 -4.24 -9.66
C ALA A 112 4.35 -4.11 -8.76
N LYS A 113 3.33 -3.42 -9.23
CA LYS A 113 2.05 -3.27 -8.55
C LYS A 113 0.93 -3.35 -9.57
N ILE A 114 0.02 -4.28 -9.38
CA ILE A 114 -1.27 -4.32 -10.06
C ILE A 114 -2.37 -4.06 -9.03
N GLY A 115 -3.32 -3.21 -9.38
CA GLY A 115 -4.38 -2.80 -8.48
C GLY A 115 -5.69 -2.54 -9.21
N TYR A 116 -6.78 -2.97 -8.59
CA TYR A 116 -8.14 -2.64 -8.95
C TYR A 116 -8.85 -2.07 -7.73
N ILE A 117 -9.54 -0.95 -7.91
CA ILE A 117 -10.44 -0.40 -6.90
C ILE A 117 -11.79 -0.11 -7.53
N ASN A 118 -12.85 -0.33 -6.76
CA ASN A 118 -14.22 0.11 -7.02
C ASN A 118 -14.78 0.70 -5.73
N PHE A 119 -14.56 1.99 -5.51
CA PHE A 119 -14.94 2.67 -4.27
C PHE A 119 -15.56 4.03 -4.57
N PRO A 120 -16.62 4.43 -3.86
CA PRO A 120 -17.15 5.77 -3.99
C PRO A 120 -16.22 6.79 -3.32
N PHE A 121 -16.28 8.03 -3.79
CA PHE A 121 -15.68 9.18 -3.13
C PHE A 121 -16.61 10.39 -3.31
N ASN A 122 -16.41 11.42 -2.48
CA ASN A 122 -17.15 12.66 -2.60
C ASN A 122 -16.36 13.63 -3.47
N TYR A 123 -16.98 14.12 -4.53
CA TYR A 123 -16.49 15.21 -5.36
C TYR A 123 -17.06 16.53 -4.85
N TYR A 124 -16.25 17.60 -4.91
CA TYR A 124 -16.63 18.93 -4.40
C TYR A 124 -16.36 20.04 -5.43
N GLY A 125 -16.03 19.69 -6.68
CA GLY A 125 -15.59 20.63 -7.69
C GLY A 125 -14.07 20.66 -7.86
N VAL A 126 -13.60 21.56 -8.73
CA VAL A 126 -12.17 21.77 -9.02
C VAL A 126 -11.74 23.16 -8.51
N GLY A 127 -10.57 23.23 -7.87
CA GLY A 127 -9.94 24.48 -7.46
C GLY A 127 -10.10 24.79 -5.97
N ASN A 128 -9.65 25.99 -5.58
CA ASN A 128 -9.58 26.39 -4.16
C ASN A 128 -10.91 26.91 -3.59
N ASN A 129 -11.92 27.14 -4.43
CA ASN A 129 -13.20 27.74 -4.03
C ASN A 129 -14.32 26.69 -3.95
N THR A 130 -14.01 25.46 -3.53
CA THR A 130 -15.00 24.38 -3.38
C THR A 130 -15.72 24.50 -2.04
N ALA A 131 -17.04 24.27 -2.02
CA ALA A 131 -17.81 24.28 -0.78
C ALA A 131 -18.22 22.87 -0.35
N ALA A 132 -18.28 22.62 0.96
CA ALA A 132 -18.77 21.35 1.49
C ALA A 132 -20.24 21.07 1.12
N ALA A 133 -21.01 22.12 0.80
CA ALA A 133 -22.38 22.03 0.31
C ALA A 133 -22.46 21.43 -1.11
N ASP A 134 -21.40 21.52 -1.89
CA ASP A 134 -21.33 21.02 -3.28
C ASP A 134 -20.96 19.53 -3.35
N LYS A 135 -21.22 18.79 -2.26
CA LYS A 135 -20.89 17.37 -2.15
C LYS A 135 -21.65 16.57 -3.20
N ASP A 136 -20.89 15.88 -4.06
CA ASP A 136 -21.41 15.04 -5.12
C ASP A 136 -20.82 13.61 -5.03
N PRO A 137 -21.59 12.58 -4.64
CA PRO A 137 -21.07 11.22 -4.49
C PRO A 137 -20.80 10.53 -5.83
N LEU A 138 -19.53 10.30 -6.15
CA LEU A 138 -19.12 9.63 -7.37
C LEU A 138 -18.67 8.19 -7.13
N GLY A 139 -19.07 7.28 -8.00
CA GLY A 139 -18.46 5.97 -8.15
C GLY A 139 -17.09 6.09 -8.84
N HIS A 140 -16.05 5.46 -8.28
CA HIS A 140 -14.72 5.44 -8.88
C HIS A 140 -14.22 4.01 -9.02
N LYS A 141 -14.01 3.62 -10.28
CA LYS A 141 -13.32 2.40 -10.66
C LYS A 141 -11.96 2.75 -11.24
N ARG A 142 -10.92 2.06 -10.78
CA ARG A 142 -9.58 2.26 -11.33
C ARG A 142 -8.83 0.95 -11.44
N PHE A 143 -8.26 0.73 -12.62
CA PHE A 143 -7.19 -0.23 -12.82
C PHE A 143 -5.84 0.49 -12.84
N ARG A 144 -4.83 -0.12 -12.23
CA ARG A 144 -3.46 0.42 -12.15
C ARG A 144 -2.46 -0.71 -12.32
N LEU A 145 -1.46 -0.47 -13.15
CA LEU A 145 -0.25 -1.27 -13.29
C LEU A 145 0.94 -0.30 -13.21
N ASP A 146 1.86 -0.54 -12.28
CA ASP A 146 3.17 0.11 -12.28
C ASP A 146 4.27 -0.95 -12.20
N VAL A 147 5.37 -0.72 -12.89
CA VAL A 147 6.58 -1.54 -12.87
C VAL A 147 7.80 -0.65 -12.83
N THR A 148 8.77 -0.99 -11.99
CA THR A 148 10.06 -0.30 -11.91
C THR A 148 11.18 -1.32 -12.01
N ALA A 149 12.20 -1.00 -12.79
CA ALA A 149 13.40 -1.81 -12.96
C ALA A 149 14.64 -0.95 -12.77
N GLU A 150 15.43 -1.30 -11.76
CA GLU A 150 16.56 -0.50 -11.29
C GLU A 150 17.83 -1.33 -11.19
N LYS A 151 18.94 -0.78 -11.64
CA LYS A 151 20.27 -1.37 -11.53
C LYS A 151 21.10 -0.62 -10.51
N ARG A 152 21.84 -1.34 -9.68
CA ARG A 152 22.76 -0.77 -8.69
C ARG A 152 24.00 -0.19 -9.36
N PHE A 153 24.38 1.01 -8.95
CA PHE A 153 25.62 1.69 -9.28
C PHE A 153 26.35 2.05 -7.98
N GLY A 154 27.58 1.53 -7.83
CA GLY A 154 28.33 1.68 -6.58
C GLY A 154 27.67 0.96 -5.40
N LYS A 155 27.68 1.59 -4.22
CA LYS A 155 27.22 0.95 -2.98
C LYS A 155 25.74 1.11 -2.71
N SER A 156 25.16 2.27 -2.96
CA SER A 156 23.82 2.59 -2.46
C SER A 156 22.94 3.26 -3.50
N VAL A 157 23.44 3.51 -4.71
CA VAL A 157 22.68 4.19 -5.76
C VAL A 157 22.11 3.16 -6.71
N TYR A 158 20.88 3.37 -7.15
CA TYR A 158 20.22 2.63 -8.21
C TYR A 158 19.63 3.61 -9.21
N LEU A 159 19.78 3.28 -10.48
CA LEU A 159 19.19 4.03 -11.59
C LEU A 159 18.37 3.07 -12.42
N GLY A 160 17.22 3.54 -12.91
CA GLY A 160 16.26 2.67 -13.55
C GLY A 160 15.22 3.41 -14.38
N LEU A 161 14.19 2.65 -14.72
CA LEU A 161 13.00 3.13 -15.40
C LEU A 161 11.77 2.70 -14.61
N VAL A 162 10.79 3.60 -14.58
CA VAL A 162 9.41 3.33 -14.16
C VAL A 162 8.53 3.34 -15.41
N ALA A 163 7.55 2.45 -15.46
CA ALA A 163 6.53 2.41 -16.50
C ALA A 163 5.21 1.89 -15.94
N GLY A 164 4.10 2.16 -16.64
CA GLY A 164 2.80 1.73 -16.15
C GLY A 164 1.63 2.15 -17.02
N ALA A 165 0.44 1.76 -16.56
CA ALA A 165 -0.83 2.13 -17.14
C ALA A 165 -1.88 2.33 -16.03
N ARG A 166 -2.74 3.32 -16.18
CA ARG A 166 -3.84 3.60 -15.26
C ARG A 166 -5.10 3.84 -16.07
N ASP A 167 -6.21 3.21 -15.71
CA ASP A 167 -7.52 3.44 -16.32
C ASP A 167 -8.49 3.89 -15.24
N TYR A 168 -9.09 5.05 -15.43
CA TYR A 168 -10.02 5.67 -14.49
C TYR A 168 -11.42 5.72 -15.10
N LYS A 169 -12.41 5.25 -14.34
CA LYS A 169 -13.83 5.34 -14.71
C LYS A 169 -14.60 5.94 -13.55
N PHE A 170 -15.35 6.98 -13.86
CA PHE A 170 -16.19 7.69 -12.93
C PHE A 170 -17.65 7.49 -13.32
N GLU A 171 -18.49 7.25 -12.33
CA GLU A 171 -19.93 7.04 -12.49
C GLU A 171 -20.62 7.99 -11.54
N ASP A 172 -21.40 8.92 -12.10
CA ASP A 172 -22.21 9.83 -11.30
C ASP A 172 -23.38 9.05 -10.69
N LYS A 173 -23.62 9.27 -9.39
CA LYS A 173 -24.73 8.67 -8.67
C LYS A 173 -25.84 9.66 -8.34
N GLN A 174 -25.62 10.94 -8.60
CA GLN A 174 -26.57 12.01 -8.30
C GLN A 174 -26.94 12.76 -9.58
N VAL A 175 -28.22 12.65 -9.96
CA VAL A 175 -28.79 13.45 -11.05
C VAL A 175 -28.73 14.93 -10.66
N ASP A 176 -28.34 15.79 -11.60
CA ASP A 176 -28.15 17.24 -11.40
C ASP A 176 -27.00 17.60 -10.44
N GLY A 177 -26.05 16.69 -10.24
CA GLY A 177 -24.82 16.92 -9.49
C GLY A 177 -23.88 17.92 -10.18
N ILE A 178 -22.99 18.54 -9.40
CA ILE A 178 -21.97 19.46 -9.96
C ILE A 178 -21.03 18.74 -10.95
N PHE A 179 -20.89 17.42 -10.85
CA PHE A 179 -20.09 16.64 -11.80
C PHE A 179 -20.70 16.58 -13.20
N GLU A 180 -22.03 16.52 -13.33
CA GLU A 180 -22.70 16.51 -14.63
C GLU A 180 -22.49 17.81 -15.41
N THR A 181 -22.36 18.93 -14.69
CA THR A 181 -22.17 20.28 -15.23
C THR A 181 -20.79 20.54 -15.83
N LEU A 182 -19.82 19.65 -15.60
CA LEU A 182 -18.49 19.78 -16.17
C LEU A 182 -18.55 19.69 -17.71
N PRO A 183 -17.82 20.55 -18.43
CA PRO A 183 -17.64 20.41 -19.87
C PRO A 183 -17.14 19.00 -20.20
N GLN A 184 -17.61 18.42 -21.31
CA GLN A 184 -17.26 17.04 -21.68
C GLN A 184 -15.76 16.79 -21.78
N GLN A 185 -14.99 17.81 -22.20
CA GLN A 185 -13.53 17.79 -22.28
C GLN A 185 -12.83 17.78 -20.91
N ASP A 186 -13.52 18.20 -19.86
CA ASP A 186 -13.03 18.30 -18.48
C ASP A 186 -13.56 17.15 -17.60
N LYS A 187 -14.43 16.29 -18.15
CA LYS A 187 -14.90 15.09 -17.43
C LYS A 187 -13.70 14.16 -17.21
N PRO A 188 -13.30 13.92 -15.94
CA PRO A 188 -12.12 13.13 -15.63
C PRO A 188 -12.35 11.67 -16.02
N GLY A 189 -11.28 10.96 -16.37
CA GLY A 189 -11.34 9.55 -16.72
C GLY A 189 -10.41 9.16 -17.85
N GLY A 190 -10.47 7.88 -18.22
CA GLY A 190 -9.72 7.33 -19.34
C GLY A 190 -8.42 6.64 -18.94
N ALA A 191 -7.84 5.98 -19.94
CA ALA A 191 -6.62 5.23 -19.79
C ALA A 191 -5.39 6.10 -20.09
N ILE A 192 -4.35 5.99 -19.28
CA ILE A 192 -3.12 6.76 -19.36
C ILE A 192 -1.96 5.77 -19.28
N ALA A 193 -0.98 5.89 -20.19
CA ALA A 193 0.31 5.23 -20.10
C ALA A 193 1.31 6.18 -19.47
N LEU A 194 2.25 5.62 -18.71
CA LEU A 194 3.32 6.39 -18.08
C LEU A 194 4.66 5.68 -18.27
N ILE A 195 5.72 6.49 -18.40
CA ILE A 195 7.10 6.01 -18.44
C ILE A 195 8.06 7.14 -18.02
N GLY A 196 9.17 6.78 -17.39
CA GLY A 196 10.28 7.71 -17.22
C GLY A 196 11.38 7.17 -16.31
N PRO A 197 12.36 8.01 -15.95
CA PRO A 197 13.52 7.59 -15.15
C PRO A 197 13.16 7.39 -13.68
N SER A 198 13.86 6.45 -13.03
CA SER A 198 13.85 6.28 -11.58
C SER A 198 15.26 6.38 -10.99
N PHE A 199 15.33 6.88 -9.76
CA PHE A 199 16.53 7.05 -8.96
C PHE A 199 16.25 6.58 -7.54
N VAL A 200 17.14 5.76 -7.00
CA VAL A 200 17.10 5.36 -5.59
C VAL A 200 18.48 5.51 -4.98
N PHE A 201 18.56 6.23 -3.87
CA PHE A 201 19.68 6.10 -2.93
C PHE A 201 19.17 5.33 -1.72
N ASP A 202 19.78 4.21 -1.38
CA ASP A 202 19.38 3.41 -0.21
C ASP A 202 20.62 2.80 0.47
N ASP A 203 21.04 3.40 1.57
CA ASP A 203 22.12 2.91 2.44
C ASP A 203 21.59 2.34 3.77
N ARG A 204 20.28 2.09 3.85
CA ARG A 204 19.66 1.49 5.03
C ARG A 204 20.31 0.15 5.35
N ASN A 205 20.53 -0.08 6.65
CA ASN A 205 21.10 -1.33 7.14
C ASN A 205 20.16 -2.54 6.99
N ASN A 206 18.86 -2.30 6.89
CA ASN A 206 17.84 -3.31 6.66
C ASN A 206 16.62 -2.65 5.99
N ASN A 207 15.95 -3.34 5.07
CA ASN A 207 14.81 -2.80 4.33
C ASN A 207 13.44 -3.00 4.99
N THR A 208 13.32 -3.88 5.99
CA THR A 208 12.08 -4.15 6.74
C THR A 208 12.08 -3.56 8.15
N TYR A 209 13.21 -3.67 8.87
CA TYR A 209 13.40 -3.14 10.22
C TYR A 209 14.64 -2.25 10.27
N THR A 210 14.57 -1.10 9.56
CA THR A 210 15.68 -0.15 9.47
C THR A 210 15.96 0.49 10.83
N THR A 211 17.23 0.50 11.25
CA THR A 211 17.66 1.21 12.47
C THR A 211 18.69 2.30 12.20
N LYS A 212 19.34 2.27 11.02
CA LYS A 212 20.32 3.27 10.60
C LYS A 212 20.33 3.39 9.07
N GLY A 213 20.59 4.60 8.60
CA GLY A 213 20.75 4.92 7.18
C GLY A 213 19.56 5.71 6.65
N ALA A 214 19.53 5.90 5.35
CA ALA A 214 18.60 6.73 4.62
C ALA A 214 18.14 6.03 3.35
N VAL A 215 16.96 6.43 2.89
CA VAL A 215 16.47 6.12 1.56
C VAL A 215 15.91 7.38 0.92
N VAL A 216 16.27 7.59 -0.33
CA VAL A 216 15.66 8.57 -1.23
C VAL A 216 15.17 7.77 -2.42
N THR A 217 13.88 7.85 -2.71
CA THR A 217 13.29 7.31 -3.94
C THR A 217 12.73 8.48 -4.73
N ALA A 218 13.13 8.60 -5.99
CA ALA A 218 12.64 9.64 -6.87
C ALA A 218 12.35 9.05 -8.25
N TYR A 219 11.28 9.52 -8.88
CA TYR A 219 10.99 9.19 -10.27
C TYR A 219 10.25 10.34 -10.94
N PHE A 220 10.43 10.42 -12.25
CA PHE A 220 9.68 11.33 -13.10
C PHE A 220 8.94 10.50 -14.14
N GLU A 221 7.62 10.65 -14.20
CA GLU A 221 6.76 9.97 -15.17
C GLU A 221 6.30 10.99 -16.21
N VAL A 222 6.54 10.73 -17.49
CA VAL A 222 5.79 11.36 -18.58
C VAL A 222 4.53 10.53 -18.79
N MET A 223 3.38 11.20 -18.83
CA MET A 223 2.08 10.56 -18.85
C MET A 223 1.30 10.98 -20.11
N LYS A 224 0.75 10.00 -20.82
CA LYS A 224 0.02 10.20 -22.08
C LYS A 224 -1.30 9.44 -22.05
N GLY A 225 -2.39 10.10 -22.42
CA GLY A 225 -3.67 9.45 -22.68
C GLY A 225 -3.54 8.39 -23.76
N ILE A 226 -4.17 7.23 -23.51
CA ILE A 226 -4.30 6.12 -24.45
C ILE A 226 -5.75 6.10 -24.95
N PHE A 227 -5.95 5.66 -26.19
CA PHE A 227 -7.21 5.70 -26.94
C PHE A 227 -7.57 7.09 -27.48
N SER A 228 -8.35 7.12 -28.56
CA SER A 228 -8.67 8.35 -29.32
C SER A 228 -9.52 9.36 -28.55
N ASN A 229 -10.16 8.92 -27.46
CA ASN A 229 -11.00 9.75 -26.60
C ASN A 229 -10.26 10.33 -25.39
N ASN A 230 -8.93 10.12 -25.27
CA ASN A 230 -8.14 10.66 -24.16
C ASN A 230 -6.95 11.48 -24.67
N SER A 231 -7.09 12.81 -24.61
CA SER A 231 -6.04 13.77 -24.99
C SER A 231 -5.09 14.14 -23.86
N TYR A 232 -5.11 13.41 -22.73
CA TYR A 232 -4.29 13.72 -21.57
C TYR A 232 -2.79 13.77 -21.91
N ASN A 233 -2.10 14.80 -21.42
CA ASN A 233 -0.66 14.93 -21.49
C ASN A 233 -0.19 15.62 -20.21
N GLY A 234 0.78 15.02 -19.52
CA GLY A 234 1.27 15.55 -18.26
C GLY A 234 2.56 14.90 -17.82
N GLY A 235 3.04 15.35 -16.68
CA GLY A 235 4.17 14.74 -16.00
C GLY A 235 3.91 14.67 -14.51
N PHE A 236 4.53 13.70 -13.85
CA PHE A 236 4.47 13.54 -12.41
C PHE A 236 5.88 13.34 -11.86
N LEU A 237 6.28 14.22 -10.94
CA LEU A 237 7.52 14.10 -10.19
C LEU A 237 7.20 13.63 -8.78
N ASN A 238 7.83 12.54 -8.36
CA ASN A 238 7.76 12.05 -7.00
C ASN A 238 9.16 12.03 -6.40
N ILE A 239 9.25 12.46 -5.15
CA ILE A 239 10.44 12.38 -4.31
C ILE A 239 9.93 11.98 -2.92
N GLU A 240 10.47 10.90 -2.39
CA GLU A 240 10.21 10.42 -1.03
C GLU A 240 11.55 10.24 -0.34
N TYR A 241 11.64 10.69 0.91
CA TYR A 241 12.84 10.59 1.74
C TYR A 241 12.52 10.03 3.12
N ALA A 242 13.33 9.07 3.56
CA ALA A 242 13.31 8.63 4.95
C ALA A 242 14.72 8.44 5.50
N GLN A 243 14.90 8.78 6.78
CA GLN A 243 16.20 8.71 7.46
C GLN A 243 16.05 8.17 8.88
N PHE A 244 16.99 7.32 9.27
CA PHE A 244 16.95 6.59 10.53
C PHE A 244 18.24 6.81 11.32
N PHE A 245 18.07 7.21 12.58
CA PHE A 245 19.14 7.40 13.55
C PHE A 245 18.92 6.49 14.75
N SER A 246 19.88 5.61 15.02
CA SER A 246 19.87 4.77 16.22
C SER A 246 20.47 5.55 17.39
N PHE A 247 19.65 5.89 18.39
CA PHE A 247 20.11 6.53 19.64
C PHE A 247 20.48 5.50 20.70
N SER A 248 19.82 4.34 20.70
CA SER A 248 20.15 3.20 21.56
C SER A 248 19.72 1.88 20.93
N LYS A 249 20.03 0.74 21.56
CA LYS A 249 19.60 -0.58 21.09
C LYS A 249 18.07 -0.74 20.98
N LYS A 250 17.29 0.12 21.64
CA LYS A 250 15.82 0.05 21.67
C LYS A 250 15.12 1.32 21.15
N LEU A 251 15.87 2.36 20.80
CA LEU A 251 15.32 3.65 20.39
C LEU A 251 15.95 4.08 19.07
N VAL A 252 15.10 4.22 18.06
CA VAL A 252 15.42 4.70 16.72
C VAL A 252 14.51 5.88 16.42
N LEU A 253 15.08 6.98 15.93
CA LEU A 253 14.34 8.10 15.37
C LEU A 253 14.27 7.94 13.86
N GLY A 254 13.05 8.01 13.32
CA GLY A 254 12.79 8.06 11.89
C GLY A 254 12.27 9.44 11.48
N LEU A 255 12.86 10.03 10.45
CA LEU A 255 12.33 11.20 9.73
C LEU A 255 11.76 10.73 8.39
N ASN A 256 10.64 11.29 7.96
CA ASN A 256 9.99 10.97 6.69
C ASN A 256 9.43 12.26 6.06
N ALA A 257 9.67 12.46 4.77
CA ALA A 257 9.27 13.64 3.99
C ALA A 257 8.89 13.25 2.56
#